data_AF-A0A936GFC7-F1
#
_entry.id   AF-A0A936GFC7-F1
#
_cell.length_a   1.000
_cell.length_b   1.000
_cell.length_c   1.000
_cell.angle_alpha   90.00
_cell.angle_beta   90.00
_cell.angle_gamma   90.00
#
_symmetry.space_group_name_H-M   'P 1'
#
loop_
_entity.id
_entity.type
_entity.pdbx_description
1 polymer ?
#
loop_
_entity_poly.entity_id
_entity_poly.type
_entity_poly.pdbx_seq_one_letter_code
_entity_poly.pdbx_strand_id
1 'polypeptide(L)'
;MLKTLLTRISQLEQYDSAKRTVLWEDPMESRWNNVYGKLNINDNAIFIGVDRLLIGTVKTINQGHSILFAQIQEINCSNDQFLQLHEIYPEHISRVKANFQPFIHPQQVNILQLIKDAQAQSFVSYYILSGNKKYDELKSTFNYNDRIVLINSSDKLDNVKLHSNNGLTAFPASTSVTISVQGFVLNEILEKNKSIKRKSAKSNNVTRIHNIIKSISENGIYKFNTFFSYYDGLFNKKVYGDNSLENSILSITLKLDETVFKVSMSGKDIGENAFNYFNDNNLVIVHGQTKAKGTSYQTQGDTFSKQMKIGDYFYLCRGNSHLEVIGKITSDAEECEFEDFGDEGWLQRSYEIISEAENEGSYQDEKKWWTPNDNSTCISIPKNEIEDANKKIFIPFFNTRFEYEKASINNSSELKLNNNMSSTLNQILFGPPGTGKTYNTINKSVAIANPEFDLKQPRVEIKKEFDRLIKEGQIVFTTFHQSMNYEDFIEGIKPIEPEKEGDPVIYRIEYGIFRILCIENHWISSIKRPKNKRFRFLNFCVVSLQIVSKKNY
;
A
#
# COMPACT_ATOMS: atom_id res chain seq x y z
N MET A 1 20.18 24.56 6.58
CA MET A 1 21.34 23.69 6.26
C MET A 1 21.34 23.44 4.77
N LEU A 2 22.51 23.36 4.14
CA LEU A 2 22.60 23.08 2.72
C LEU A 2 22.23 21.63 2.44
N LYS A 3 21.41 21.41 1.42
CA LYS A 3 21.06 20.08 0.93
C LYS A 3 22.17 19.57 0.00
N THR A 4 22.24 18.26 -0.17
CA THR A 4 23.16 17.63 -1.11
C THR A 4 22.38 16.70 -2.03
N LEU A 5 22.27 17.06 -3.30
CA LEU A 5 21.75 16.19 -4.35
C LEU A 5 22.78 15.09 -4.67
N LEU A 6 22.34 13.85 -4.72
CA LEU A 6 23.11 12.73 -5.28
C LEU A 6 22.40 12.26 -6.55
N THR A 7 23.14 12.17 -7.64
CA THR A 7 22.64 11.65 -8.92
C THR A 7 23.75 10.96 -9.70
N ARG A 8 23.39 10.07 -10.62
CA ARG A 8 24.35 9.52 -11.59
C ARG A 8 24.42 10.43 -12.81
N ILE A 9 25.62 10.66 -13.30
CA ILE A 9 25.83 11.30 -14.61
C ILE A 9 26.16 10.22 -15.63
N SER A 10 25.19 9.90 -16.49
CA SER A 10 25.34 8.90 -17.55
C SER A 10 25.87 9.51 -18.85
N GLN A 11 25.63 10.81 -19.08
CA GLN A 11 26.06 11.54 -20.27
C GLN A 11 27.07 12.61 -19.87
N LEU A 12 28.36 12.39 -20.20
CA LEU A 12 29.43 13.37 -19.97
C LEU A 12 29.19 14.70 -20.71
N GLU A 13 28.34 14.71 -21.74
CA GLU A 13 27.96 15.90 -22.52
C GLU A 13 27.24 16.97 -21.68
N GLN A 14 26.62 16.58 -20.56
CA GLN A 14 26.01 17.52 -19.60
C GLN A 14 27.05 18.31 -18.80
N TYR A 15 28.31 17.87 -18.79
CA TYR A 15 29.41 18.52 -18.08
C TYR A 15 30.29 19.34 -19.03
N ASP A 16 30.26 20.66 -18.87
CA ASP A 16 31.18 21.59 -19.53
C ASP A 16 32.45 21.73 -18.68
N SER A 17 33.49 20.98 -19.04
CA SER A 17 34.78 20.96 -18.32
C SER A 17 35.54 22.29 -18.40
N ALA A 18 35.38 23.04 -19.49
CA ALA A 18 36.02 24.34 -19.66
C ALA A 18 35.41 25.38 -18.72
N LYS A 19 34.08 25.37 -18.56
CA LYS A 19 33.36 26.29 -17.66
C LYS A 19 33.21 25.76 -16.24
N ARG A 20 33.52 24.49 -15.99
CA ARG A 20 33.27 23.76 -14.74
C ARG A 20 31.82 23.89 -14.28
N THR A 21 30.91 23.60 -15.21
CA THR A 21 29.46 23.65 -14.98
C THR A 21 28.79 22.37 -15.45
N VAL A 22 27.73 21.96 -14.75
CA VAL A 22 26.81 20.91 -15.23
C VAL A 22 25.47 21.56 -15.49
N LEU A 23 24.96 21.46 -16.71
CA LEU A 23 23.58 21.81 -17.03
C LEU A 23 22.75 20.54 -16.89
N TRP A 24 21.91 20.51 -15.87
CA TRP A 24 21.08 19.36 -15.59
C TRP A 24 19.66 19.62 -16.05
N GLU A 25 19.21 18.80 -17.00
CA GLU A 25 17.87 18.81 -17.54
C GLU A 25 17.24 17.46 -17.27
N ASP A 26 16.03 17.49 -16.73
CA ASP A 26 15.25 16.29 -16.47
C ASP A 26 13.81 16.57 -16.95
N PRO A 27 13.29 15.81 -17.92
CA PRO A 27 11.95 16.08 -18.46
C PRO A 27 10.83 15.66 -17.49
N MET A 28 11.16 14.97 -16.40
CA MET A 28 10.15 14.38 -15.51
C MET A 28 9.71 15.36 -14.42
N GLU A 29 8.48 15.85 -14.50
CA GLU A 29 7.91 16.83 -13.57
C GLU A 29 7.87 16.32 -12.11
N SER A 30 7.65 15.01 -11.87
CA SER A 30 7.77 14.41 -10.52
C SER A 30 9.09 14.71 -9.87
N ARG A 31 10.18 14.55 -10.62
CA ARG A 31 11.54 14.71 -10.08
C ARG A 31 11.80 16.19 -9.80
N TRP A 32 11.20 17.09 -10.58
CA TRP A 32 11.16 18.50 -10.23
C TRP A 32 10.42 18.78 -8.93
N ASN A 33 9.21 18.27 -8.75
CA ASN A 33 8.43 18.52 -7.55
C ASN A 33 9.05 17.87 -6.29
N ASN A 34 9.56 16.64 -6.43
CA ASN A 34 9.98 15.82 -5.30
C ASN A 34 11.46 15.94 -4.92
N VAL A 35 12.33 16.36 -5.86
CA VAL A 35 13.78 16.37 -5.66
C VAL A 35 14.36 17.74 -5.99
N TYR A 36 14.29 18.16 -7.26
CA TYR A 36 15.01 19.35 -7.73
C TYR A 36 14.42 20.66 -7.22
N GLY A 37 13.09 20.75 -7.11
CA GLY A 37 12.36 21.89 -6.55
C GLY A 37 12.57 22.08 -5.06
N LYS A 38 13.18 21.10 -4.37
CA LYS A 38 13.63 21.25 -2.99
C LYS A 38 15.00 21.92 -2.89
N LEU A 39 15.74 22.06 -3.99
CA LEU A 39 17.06 22.69 -3.99
C LEU A 39 16.93 24.21 -3.96
N ASN A 40 17.90 24.84 -3.32
CA ASN A 40 18.12 26.29 -3.32
C ASN A 40 19.47 26.63 -3.93
N ILE A 41 19.65 27.90 -4.29
CA ILE A 41 20.97 28.41 -4.67
C ILE A 41 21.97 28.10 -3.55
N ASN A 42 23.17 27.64 -3.95
CA ASN A 42 24.26 27.17 -3.09
C ASN A 42 24.07 25.78 -2.45
N ASP A 43 22.95 25.09 -2.65
CA ASP A 43 22.87 23.67 -2.28
C ASP A 43 23.91 22.86 -3.09
N ASN A 44 24.38 21.76 -2.51
CA ASN A 44 25.45 20.95 -3.08
C ASN A 44 24.87 19.89 -4.03
N ALA A 45 25.68 19.45 -4.99
CA ALA A 45 25.39 18.28 -5.81
C ALA A 45 26.63 17.42 -6.00
N ILE A 46 26.43 16.11 -5.94
CA ILE A 46 27.42 15.08 -6.23
C ILE A 46 26.89 14.26 -7.40
N PHE A 47 27.56 14.39 -8.54
CA PHE A 47 27.31 13.59 -9.73
C PHE A 47 28.28 12.42 -9.75
N ILE A 48 27.74 11.21 -9.73
CA ILE A 48 28.50 9.97 -9.70
C ILE A 48 28.70 9.46 -11.12
N GLY A 49 29.93 9.51 -11.60
CA GLY A 49 30.36 8.87 -12.83
C GLY A 49 30.91 7.45 -12.60
N VAL A 50 31.49 6.85 -13.63
CA VAL A 50 32.08 5.50 -13.55
C VAL A 50 33.35 5.50 -12.71
N ASP A 51 34.23 6.47 -12.95
CA ASP A 51 35.59 6.58 -12.39
C ASP A 51 35.86 7.92 -11.70
N ARG A 52 34.84 8.79 -11.62
CA ARG A 52 34.96 10.14 -11.09
C ARG A 52 33.70 10.62 -10.40
N LEU A 53 33.88 11.58 -9.50
CA LEU A 53 32.83 12.39 -8.90
C LEU A 53 32.95 13.81 -9.43
N LEU A 54 31.82 14.41 -9.81
CA LEU A 54 31.72 15.83 -10.06
C LEU A 54 30.96 16.45 -8.89
N ILE A 55 31.57 17.39 -8.19
CA ILE A 55 30.98 18.00 -6.99
C ILE A 55 30.92 19.50 -7.19
N GLY A 56 29.72 20.07 -7.07
CA GLY A 56 29.54 21.51 -7.20
C GLY A 56 28.31 22.00 -6.48
N THR A 57 27.90 23.22 -6.81
CA THR A 57 26.81 23.91 -6.14
C THR A 57 25.78 24.42 -7.14
N VAL A 58 24.54 24.50 -6.70
CA VAL A 58 23.44 25.07 -7.49
C VAL A 58 23.70 26.56 -7.70
N LYS A 59 23.87 26.96 -8.96
CA LYS A 59 24.04 28.37 -9.34
C LYS A 59 22.73 29.01 -9.77
N THR A 60 21.94 28.30 -10.57
CA THR A 60 20.67 28.81 -11.11
C THR A 60 19.67 27.67 -11.23
N ILE A 61 18.41 27.94 -10.88
CA ILE A 61 17.30 27.01 -11.03
C ILE A 61 16.29 27.65 -11.97
N ASN A 62 16.10 27.07 -13.14
CA ASN A 62 14.99 27.36 -14.03
C ASN A 62 13.90 26.32 -13.72
N GLN A 63 12.94 26.70 -12.88
CA GLN A 63 11.91 25.78 -12.37
C GLN A 63 11.22 25.03 -13.53
N GLY A 64 11.15 23.69 -13.40
CA GLY A 64 10.54 22.80 -14.38
C GLY A 64 11.33 22.59 -15.68
N HIS A 65 12.51 23.22 -15.83
CA HIS A 65 13.29 23.17 -17.07
C HIS A 65 14.71 22.66 -16.83
N SER A 66 15.53 23.40 -16.07
CA SER A 66 16.95 23.08 -15.91
C SER A 66 17.60 23.65 -14.66
N ILE A 67 18.60 22.95 -14.12
CA ILE A 67 19.46 23.45 -13.05
C ILE A 67 20.87 23.62 -13.60
N LEU A 68 21.42 24.82 -13.45
CA LEU A 68 22.83 25.06 -13.68
C LEU A 68 23.60 24.87 -12.37
N PHE A 69 24.46 23.87 -12.34
CA PHE A 69 25.45 23.68 -11.30
C PHE A 69 26.78 24.30 -11.73
N ALA A 70 27.48 24.95 -10.81
CA ALA A 70 28.76 25.60 -11.06
C ALA A 70 29.80 25.22 -10.01
N GLN A 71 31.02 25.72 -10.21
CA GLN A 71 32.16 25.45 -9.32
C GLN A 71 32.45 23.95 -9.21
N ILE A 72 32.21 23.22 -10.31
CA ILE A 72 32.38 21.77 -10.35
C ILE A 72 33.85 21.42 -10.12
N GLN A 73 34.09 20.60 -9.11
CA GLN A 73 35.36 19.95 -8.83
C GLN A 73 35.30 18.50 -9.29
N GLU A 74 36.29 18.10 -10.09
CA GLU A 74 36.46 16.72 -10.53
C GLU A 74 37.36 15.97 -9.57
N ILE A 75 36.94 14.78 -9.17
CA ILE A 75 37.70 13.92 -8.27
C ILE A 75 37.70 12.51 -8.82
N ASN A 76 38.89 11.94 -9.02
CA ASN A 76 39.04 10.54 -9.41
C ASN A 76 38.62 9.66 -8.23
N CYS A 77 37.49 8.98 -8.39
CA CYS A 77 36.89 8.15 -7.35
C CYS A 77 35.88 7.22 -8.03
N SER A 78 36.15 5.92 -7.99
CA SER A 78 35.23 4.92 -8.53
C SER A 78 33.96 4.82 -7.68
N ASN A 79 32.88 4.25 -8.24
CA ASN A 79 31.64 4.05 -7.49
C ASN A 79 31.82 3.21 -6.21
N ASP A 80 32.74 2.24 -6.18
CA ASP A 80 32.99 1.45 -4.94
C ASP A 80 33.73 2.30 -3.89
N GLN A 81 34.70 3.11 -4.31
CA GLN A 81 35.43 4.03 -3.44
C GLN A 81 34.52 5.13 -2.88
N PHE A 82 33.60 5.65 -3.68
CA PHE A 82 32.60 6.62 -3.24
C PHE A 82 31.80 6.09 -2.04
N LEU A 83 31.41 4.82 -2.09
CA LEU A 83 30.68 4.15 -1.01
C LEU A 83 31.57 3.84 0.20
N GLN A 84 32.87 4.09 0.12
CA GLN A 84 33.78 3.98 1.25
C GLN A 84 34.17 5.36 1.80
N LEU A 85 33.58 6.45 1.29
CA LEU A 85 33.76 7.77 1.89
C LEU A 85 32.89 7.89 3.13
N HIS A 86 33.50 8.34 4.23
CA HIS A 86 32.82 8.43 5.53
C HIS A 86 31.51 9.23 5.46
N GLU A 87 31.58 10.40 4.84
CA GLU A 87 30.48 11.37 4.73
C GLU A 87 29.28 10.89 3.90
N ILE A 88 29.43 9.79 3.16
CA ILE A 88 28.38 9.23 2.30
C ILE A 88 27.41 8.34 3.05
N TYR A 89 27.82 7.77 4.20
CA TYR A 89 26.93 6.94 5.01
C TYR A 89 26.10 5.95 4.16
N PRO A 90 26.76 5.12 3.34
CA PRO A 90 26.11 4.31 2.30
C PRO A 90 25.04 3.36 2.85
N GLU A 91 25.10 3.02 4.15
CA GLU A 91 24.10 2.24 4.87
C GLU A 91 22.71 2.90 4.90
N HIS A 92 22.64 4.22 4.69
CA HIS A 92 21.39 5.00 4.66
C HIS A 92 20.81 5.21 3.27
N ILE A 93 21.57 4.87 2.24
CA ILE A 93 21.15 5.07 0.86
C ILE A 93 20.40 3.79 0.44
N SER A 94 19.08 3.87 0.38
CA SER A 94 18.21 2.70 0.12
C SER A 94 18.44 2.04 -1.25
N ARG A 95 19.08 2.74 -2.20
CA ARG A 95 19.17 2.34 -3.61
C ARG A 95 20.59 2.20 -4.17
N VAL A 96 21.65 2.13 -3.35
CA VAL A 96 23.06 2.10 -3.83
C VAL A 96 23.35 1.03 -4.89
N LYS A 97 22.63 -0.10 -4.86
CA LYS A 97 22.82 -1.25 -5.77
C LYS A 97 22.13 -1.11 -7.13
N ALA A 98 21.19 -0.19 -7.29
CA ALA A 98 20.41 -0.02 -8.51
C ALA A 98 20.87 1.23 -9.29
N ASN A 99 20.35 1.41 -10.50
CA ASN A 99 20.28 2.73 -11.13
C ASN A 99 19.41 3.62 -10.22
N PHE A 100 20.01 4.17 -9.18
CA PHE A 100 19.27 4.98 -8.22
C PHE A 100 18.89 6.28 -8.89
N GLN A 101 17.60 6.63 -8.75
CA GLN A 101 17.09 7.90 -9.21
C GLN A 101 17.72 9.04 -8.38
N PRO A 102 17.84 10.25 -8.95
CA PRO A 102 18.31 11.44 -8.24
C PRO A 102 17.56 11.63 -6.92
N PHE A 103 18.28 11.90 -5.82
CA PHE A 103 17.67 12.13 -4.51
C PHE A 103 18.49 13.11 -3.66
N ILE A 104 17.85 13.70 -2.65
CA ILE A 104 18.54 14.54 -1.67
C ILE A 104 19.06 13.63 -0.53
N HIS A 105 20.34 13.72 -0.22
CA HIS A 105 20.93 12.97 0.89
C HIS A 105 20.15 13.22 2.19
N PRO A 106 19.79 12.17 2.95
CA PRO A 106 18.96 12.32 4.16
C PRO A 106 19.66 13.09 5.28
N GLN A 107 20.98 13.22 5.20
CA GLN A 107 21.82 13.91 6.17
C GLN A 107 22.63 15.00 5.49
N GLN A 108 23.06 15.99 6.27
CA GLN A 108 24.00 16.99 5.77
C GLN A 108 25.36 16.33 5.49
N VAL A 109 25.87 16.51 4.27
CA VAL A 109 27.18 15.99 3.85
C VAL A 109 28.21 17.10 4.00
N ASN A 110 29.30 16.86 4.71
CA ASN A 110 30.42 17.80 4.75
C ASN A 110 31.25 17.68 3.46
N ILE A 111 30.91 18.48 2.46
CA ILE A 111 31.56 18.45 1.14
C ILE A 111 33.07 18.67 1.23
N LEU A 112 33.55 19.58 2.08
CA LEU A 112 34.99 19.84 2.20
C LEU A 112 35.74 18.61 2.73
N GLN A 113 35.19 17.97 3.75
CA GLN A 113 35.78 16.74 4.30
C GLN A 113 35.70 15.58 3.31
N LEU A 114 34.56 15.43 2.62
CA LEU A 114 34.37 14.40 1.59
C LEU A 114 35.40 14.53 0.45
N ILE A 115 35.62 15.75 -0.04
CA ILE A 115 36.61 16.02 -1.10
C ILE A 115 38.01 15.68 -0.61
N LYS A 116 38.35 16.10 0.61
CA LYS A 116 39.64 15.81 1.25
C LYS A 116 39.86 14.30 1.38
N ASP A 117 38.86 13.56 1.85
CA ASP A 117 38.93 12.10 2.03
C ASP A 117 39.09 11.39 0.68
N ALA A 118 38.33 11.80 -0.33
CA ALA A 118 38.41 11.23 -1.67
C ALA A 118 39.79 11.46 -2.32
N GLN A 119 40.33 12.69 -2.22
CA GLN A 119 41.65 13.02 -2.75
C GLN A 119 42.79 12.32 -2.00
N ALA A 120 42.66 12.17 -0.68
CA ALA A 120 43.61 11.45 0.16
C ALA A 120 43.48 9.92 0.07
N GLN A 121 42.48 9.41 -0.67
CA GLN A 121 42.12 7.99 -0.70
C GLN A 121 41.86 7.42 0.70
N SER A 122 41.29 8.24 1.57
CA SER A 122 40.93 7.89 2.94
C SER A 122 39.56 7.21 2.94
N PHE A 123 39.57 5.88 2.89
CA PHE A 123 38.38 5.05 2.76
C PHE A 123 38.11 4.27 4.06
N VAL A 124 36.84 4.25 4.48
CA VAL A 124 36.40 3.40 5.58
C VAL A 124 36.39 1.94 5.13
N SER A 125 36.81 1.08 6.03
CA SER A 125 36.83 -0.37 5.86
C SER A 125 35.79 -1.04 6.77
N TYR A 126 35.41 -2.26 6.41
CA TYR A 126 34.36 -3.01 7.10
C TYR A 126 34.91 -4.33 7.63
N TYR A 127 34.65 -4.63 8.89
CA TYR A 127 35.25 -5.75 9.60
C TYR A 127 34.26 -6.53 10.47
N ILE A 128 34.54 -7.82 10.64
CA ILE A 128 34.01 -8.66 11.72
C ILE A 128 35.20 -9.13 12.56
N LEU A 129 35.08 -9.06 13.89
CA LEU A 129 36.10 -9.51 14.84
C LEU A 129 35.51 -10.53 15.80
N SER A 130 36.35 -11.48 16.26
CA SER A 130 35.96 -12.53 17.21
C SER A 130 35.61 -12.04 18.62
N GLY A 131 35.81 -10.75 18.93
CA GLY A 131 35.37 -10.13 20.18
C GLY A 131 36.24 -8.95 20.62
N ASN A 132 35.96 -8.43 21.82
CA ASN A 132 36.62 -7.22 22.35
C ASN A 132 38.14 -7.37 22.49
N LYS A 133 38.63 -8.55 22.91
CA LYS A 133 40.08 -8.78 23.02
C LYS A 133 40.79 -8.59 21.68
N LYS A 134 40.22 -9.12 20.60
CA LYS A 134 40.78 -8.97 19.25
C LYS A 134 40.71 -7.53 18.76
N TYR A 135 39.64 -6.83 19.10
CA TYR A 135 39.54 -5.40 18.85
C TYR A 135 40.65 -4.61 19.57
N ASP A 136 40.89 -4.87 20.85
CA ASP A 136 41.94 -4.18 21.61
C ASP A 136 43.36 -4.44 21.07
N GLU A 137 43.62 -5.64 20.53
CA GLU A 137 44.87 -5.97 19.83
C GLU A 137 45.06 -5.16 18.55
N LEU A 138 43.97 -4.87 17.83
CA LEU A 138 44.02 -4.28 16.48
C LEU A 138 43.58 -2.82 16.42
N LYS A 139 43.09 -2.24 17.51
CA LYS A 139 42.47 -0.89 17.51
C LYS A 139 43.39 0.22 17.01
N SER A 140 44.70 0.08 17.14
CA SER A 140 45.69 1.04 16.61
C SER A 140 45.87 0.96 15.09
N THR A 141 45.37 -0.09 14.44
CA THR A 141 45.49 -0.35 13.00
C THR A 141 44.26 0.07 12.21
N PHE A 142 43.14 0.38 12.88
CA PHE A 142 41.90 0.80 12.24
C PHE A 142 41.89 2.30 11.98
N ASN A 143 41.22 2.69 10.91
CA ASN A 143 41.02 4.09 10.58
C ASN A 143 39.78 4.62 11.30
N TYR A 144 39.77 5.93 11.55
CA TYR A 144 38.59 6.62 12.07
C TYR A 144 37.36 6.29 11.21
N ASN A 145 36.25 5.93 11.86
CA ASN A 145 34.99 5.49 11.28
C ASN A 145 34.96 4.12 10.57
N ASP A 146 36.01 3.31 10.67
CA ASP A 146 35.90 1.91 10.23
C ASP A 146 34.69 1.22 10.89
N ARG A 147 33.97 0.42 10.10
CA ARG A 147 32.77 -0.29 10.53
C ARG A 147 33.16 -1.61 11.16
N ILE A 148 32.93 -1.75 12.45
CA ILE A 148 33.34 -2.93 13.21
C ILE A 148 32.11 -3.65 13.75
N VAL A 149 31.99 -4.93 13.42
CA VAL A 149 31.04 -5.86 14.03
C VAL A 149 31.81 -6.82 14.94
N LEU A 150 31.38 -6.98 16.18
CA LEU A 150 32.00 -7.91 17.13
C LEU A 150 31.15 -9.17 17.28
N ILE A 151 31.80 -10.30 17.47
CA ILE A 151 31.17 -11.50 18.02
C ILE A 151 31.28 -11.41 19.53
N ASN A 152 30.14 -11.45 20.21
CA ASN A 152 30.08 -11.32 21.67
C ASN A 152 30.38 -12.65 22.37
N SER A 153 30.39 -12.63 23.71
CA SER A 153 30.69 -13.81 24.54
C SER A 153 29.70 -14.97 24.36
N SER A 154 28.53 -14.74 23.75
CA SER A 154 27.54 -15.75 23.42
C SER A 154 27.64 -16.24 21.97
N ASP A 155 28.75 -15.96 21.28
CA ASP A 155 29.03 -16.31 19.87
C ASP A 155 28.10 -15.64 18.85
N LYS A 156 27.41 -14.57 19.26
CA LYS A 156 26.46 -13.83 18.43
C LYS A 156 27.07 -12.54 17.90
N LEU A 157 26.66 -12.13 16.69
CA LEU A 157 27.07 -10.84 16.12
C LEU A 157 26.36 -9.68 16.84
N ASP A 158 27.13 -8.74 17.36
CA ASP A 158 26.64 -7.44 17.83
C ASP A 158 26.27 -6.55 16.65
N ASN A 159 25.57 -5.44 16.91
CA ASN A 159 25.35 -4.43 15.87
C ASN A 159 26.68 -3.76 15.45
N VAL A 160 26.70 -3.22 14.24
CA VAL A 160 27.86 -2.46 13.71
C VAL A 160 28.11 -1.20 14.55
N LYS A 161 29.39 -0.95 14.83
CA LYS A 161 29.91 0.23 15.54
C LYS A 161 30.97 0.94 14.70
N LEU A 162 31.21 2.20 15.03
CA LEU A 162 32.23 3.06 14.41
C LEU A 162 33.50 3.06 15.26
N HIS A 163 34.66 2.85 14.63
CA HIS A 163 35.94 3.04 15.30
C HIS A 163 36.25 4.53 15.50
N SER A 164 36.72 4.88 16.70
CA SER A 164 37.18 6.22 17.04
C SER A 164 38.43 6.16 17.93
N ASN A 165 39.08 7.31 18.13
CA ASN A 165 40.22 7.44 19.04
C ASN A 165 39.90 6.98 20.48
N ASN A 166 38.63 7.05 20.89
CA ASN A 166 38.16 6.66 22.22
C ASN A 166 37.60 5.23 22.27
N GLY A 167 37.75 4.45 21.19
CA GLY A 167 37.21 3.10 21.07
C GLY A 167 36.01 3.01 20.14
N LEU A 168 35.19 1.96 20.33
CA LEU A 168 33.99 1.74 19.53
C LEU A 168 32.85 2.62 20.00
N THR A 169 32.21 3.30 19.05
CA THR A 169 31.04 4.14 19.28
C THR A 169 29.86 3.62 18.47
N ALA A 170 28.64 3.77 18.99
CA ALA A 170 27.46 3.46 18.19
C ALA A 170 27.31 4.48 17.05
N PHE A 171 26.56 4.12 16.01
CA PHE A 171 26.11 5.12 15.05
C PHE A 171 25.30 6.22 15.77
N PRO A 172 25.34 7.48 15.27
CA PRO A 172 24.53 8.55 15.83
C PRO A 172 23.05 8.15 15.97
N ALA A 173 22.40 8.55 17.07
CA ALA A 173 21.02 8.15 17.35
C ALA A 173 20.02 8.60 16.26
N SER A 174 20.34 9.68 15.54
CA SER A 174 19.57 10.19 14.40
C SER A 174 19.65 9.30 13.16
N THR A 175 20.54 8.30 13.13
CA THR A 175 20.91 7.55 11.94
C THR A 175 20.77 6.05 12.21
N SER A 176 19.69 5.57 12.84
CA SER A 176 19.46 4.16 13.23
C SER A 176 19.94 3.10 12.21
N VAL A 177 21.21 2.69 12.29
CA VAL A 177 21.82 1.62 11.47
C VAL A 177 21.82 0.34 12.26
N THR A 178 21.16 -0.68 11.72
CA THR A 178 21.12 -2.02 12.31
C THR A 178 21.42 -3.07 11.26
N ILE A 179 22.42 -3.91 11.51
CA ILE A 179 22.69 -5.07 10.64
C ILE A 179 21.57 -6.10 10.82
N SER A 180 21.12 -6.71 9.73
CA SER A 180 20.06 -7.73 9.76
C SER A 180 20.51 -9.04 10.41
N VAL A 181 21.81 -9.25 10.53
CA VAL A 181 22.39 -10.45 11.16
C VAL A 181 22.68 -10.28 12.67
N GLN A 182 22.27 -9.17 13.28
CA GLN A 182 22.49 -8.94 14.70
C GLN A 182 21.81 -10.05 15.52
N GLY A 183 22.52 -10.61 16.50
CA GLY A 183 22.00 -11.66 17.38
C GLY A 183 22.08 -13.07 16.82
N PHE A 184 22.47 -13.25 15.56
CA PHE A 184 22.73 -14.56 14.96
C PHE A 184 24.17 -15.01 15.20
N VAL A 185 24.38 -16.33 15.22
CA VAL A 185 25.72 -16.93 15.11
C VAL A 185 26.08 -17.16 13.64
N LEU A 186 27.37 -17.18 13.29
CA LEU A 186 27.82 -17.29 11.88
C LEU A 186 27.28 -18.54 11.16
N ASN A 187 27.11 -19.66 11.86
CA ASN A 187 26.55 -20.88 11.28
C ASN A 187 25.05 -20.74 10.94
N GLU A 188 24.26 -20.01 11.74
CA GLU A 188 22.86 -19.73 11.43
C GLU A 188 22.73 -18.86 10.18
N ILE A 189 23.60 -17.84 10.05
CA ILE A 189 23.69 -16.97 8.87
C ILE A 189 24.02 -17.81 7.62
N LEU A 190 24.93 -18.78 7.75
CA LEU A 190 25.28 -19.68 6.65
C LEU A 190 24.09 -20.55 6.22
N GLU A 191 23.39 -21.18 7.16
CA GLU A 191 22.25 -22.05 6.86
C GLU A 191 21.07 -21.27 6.24
N LYS A 192 20.77 -20.06 6.75
CA LYS A 192 19.79 -19.16 6.13
C LYS A 192 20.14 -18.81 4.67
N ASN A 193 21.43 -18.64 4.36
CA ASN A 193 21.82 -18.38 2.98
C ASN A 193 21.70 -19.60 2.06
N LYS A 194 21.91 -20.81 2.60
CA LYS A 194 21.78 -22.08 1.86
C LYS A 194 20.32 -22.44 1.59
N SER A 195 19.40 -22.11 2.50
CA SER A 195 17.98 -22.45 2.37
C SER A 195 17.24 -21.67 1.27
N ILE A 196 17.82 -20.59 0.75
CA ILE A 196 17.22 -19.79 -0.33
C ILE A 196 17.24 -20.57 -1.64
N LYS A 197 16.04 -20.85 -2.17
CA LYS A 197 15.84 -21.44 -3.49
C LYS A 197 16.29 -20.45 -4.57
N ARG A 198 17.26 -20.85 -5.40
CA ARG A 198 17.83 -20.01 -6.47
C ARG A 198 17.85 -20.78 -7.79
N LYS A 199 17.83 -20.03 -8.91
CA LYS A 199 18.02 -20.57 -10.26
C LYS A 199 19.43 -21.14 -10.50
N SER A 200 20.44 -20.65 -9.78
CA SER A 200 21.84 -21.09 -9.86
C SER A 200 22.23 -21.99 -8.68
N ALA A 201 23.05 -23.02 -8.95
CA ALA A 201 23.57 -23.96 -7.96
C ALA A 201 24.62 -23.36 -7.00
N LYS A 202 25.24 -22.22 -7.33
CA LYS A 202 26.27 -21.57 -6.51
C LYS A 202 25.84 -20.16 -6.10
N SER A 203 25.96 -19.85 -4.81
CA SER A 203 25.68 -18.53 -4.25
C SER A 203 26.97 -17.85 -3.79
N ASN A 204 27.27 -16.69 -4.37
CA ASN A 204 28.41 -15.87 -3.98
C ASN A 204 28.37 -15.49 -2.49
N ASN A 205 27.17 -15.31 -1.92
CA ASN A 205 27.03 -15.00 -0.49
C ASN A 205 27.32 -16.21 0.40
N VAL A 206 26.92 -17.42 0.00
CA VAL A 206 27.26 -18.64 0.76
C VAL A 206 28.77 -18.82 0.84
N THR A 207 29.48 -18.66 -0.27
CA THR A 207 30.95 -18.68 -0.29
C THR A 207 31.57 -17.59 0.59
N ARG A 208 30.99 -16.39 0.59
CA ARG A 208 31.41 -15.28 1.45
C ARG A 208 31.28 -15.64 2.93
N ILE A 209 30.13 -16.15 3.37
CA ILE A 209 29.93 -16.53 4.78
C ILE A 209 30.88 -17.66 5.19
N HIS A 210 31.13 -18.65 4.32
CA HIS A 210 32.18 -19.66 4.57
C HIS A 210 33.56 -19.04 4.79
N ASN A 211 33.94 -18.07 3.97
CA ASN A 211 35.23 -17.37 4.12
C ASN A 211 35.29 -16.55 5.41
N ILE A 212 34.18 -15.94 5.83
CA ILE A 212 34.07 -15.25 7.13
C ILE A 212 34.33 -16.25 8.26
N ILE A 213 33.59 -17.37 8.31
CA ILE A 213 33.74 -18.40 9.35
C ILE A 213 35.20 -18.87 9.43
N LYS A 214 35.79 -19.21 8.28
CA LYS A 214 37.18 -19.67 8.21
C LYS A 214 38.14 -18.62 8.76
N SER A 215 38.07 -17.37 8.27
CA SER A 215 38.99 -16.30 8.68
C SER A 215 38.85 -15.92 10.16
N ILE A 216 37.62 -15.94 10.70
CA ILE A 216 37.38 -15.70 12.11
C ILE A 216 37.99 -16.82 12.97
N SER A 217 37.89 -18.08 12.54
CA SER A 217 38.48 -19.21 13.27
C SER A 217 40.01 -19.22 13.24
N GLU A 218 40.62 -18.83 12.11
CA GLU A 218 42.08 -18.84 11.93
C GLU A 218 42.76 -17.59 12.50
N ASN A 219 42.18 -16.41 12.26
CA ASN A 219 42.83 -15.12 12.50
C ASN A 219 42.07 -14.22 13.48
N GLY A 220 40.82 -14.54 13.81
CA GLY A 220 39.95 -13.71 14.65
C GLY A 220 39.42 -12.44 13.96
N ILE A 221 39.70 -12.25 12.67
CA ILE A 221 39.31 -11.05 11.90
C ILE A 221 38.88 -11.45 10.48
N TYR A 222 37.88 -10.76 9.96
CA TYR A 222 37.54 -10.77 8.55
C TYR A 222 37.34 -9.33 8.06
N LYS A 223 37.96 -8.99 6.91
CA LYS A 223 37.79 -7.70 6.22
C LYS A 223 36.97 -7.91 4.95
N PHE A 224 35.95 -7.09 4.75
CA PHE A 224 35.21 -7.08 3.48
C PHE A 224 35.98 -6.28 2.43
N ASN A 225 35.93 -6.76 1.18
CA ASN A 225 36.64 -6.12 0.06
C ASN A 225 35.89 -4.90 -0.48
N THR A 226 34.55 -4.94 -0.48
CA THR A 226 33.68 -3.91 -1.06
C THR A 226 32.49 -3.62 -0.15
N PHE A 227 31.90 -2.42 -0.25
CA PHE A 227 30.67 -2.10 0.48
C PHE A 227 29.55 -3.10 0.15
N PHE A 228 29.41 -3.49 -1.11
CA PHE A 228 28.38 -4.45 -1.51
C PHE A 228 28.54 -5.81 -0.86
N SER A 229 29.78 -6.28 -0.71
CA SER A 229 30.07 -7.55 -0.03
C SER A 229 29.73 -7.50 1.47
N TYR A 230 30.01 -6.36 2.11
CA TYR A 230 29.61 -6.05 3.49
C TYR A 230 28.08 -6.02 3.63
N TYR A 231 27.41 -5.26 2.76
CA TYR A 231 25.96 -5.11 2.76
C TYR A 231 25.24 -6.45 2.51
N ASP A 232 25.64 -7.20 1.47
CA ASP A 232 25.05 -8.53 1.20
C ASP A 232 25.31 -9.52 2.31
N GLY A 233 26.48 -9.42 2.95
CA GLY A 233 26.85 -10.28 4.06
C GLY A 233 25.97 -10.05 5.29
N LEU A 234 25.66 -8.79 5.61
CA LEU A 234 25.16 -8.42 6.95
C LEU A 234 23.80 -7.71 6.98
N PHE A 235 23.37 -7.05 5.90
CA PHE A 235 22.16 -6.21 5.84
C PHE A 235 21.06 -6.78 4.94
N ASN A 236 21.25 -7.97 4.38
CA ASN A 236 20.30 -8.53 3.45
C ASN A 236 19.01 -8.99 4.16
N LYS A 237 18.05 -8.07 4.31
CA LYS A 237 16.76 -8.29 4.96
C LYS A 237 15.96 -9.44 4.33
N LYS A 238 16.08 -9.66 3.00
CA LYS A 238 15.42 -10.79 2.33
C LYS A 238 15.93 -12.16 2.82
N VAL A 239 17.13 -12.23 3.41
CA VAL A 239 17.77 -13.46 3.89
C VAL A 239 17.74 -13.58 5.41
N TYR A 240 18.08 -12.49 6.09
CA TYR A 240 18.31 -12.47 7.54
C TYR A 240 17.23 -11.72 8.30
N GLY A 241 16.28 -11.11 7.59
CA GLY A 241 15.04 -10.69 8.21
C GLY A 241 14.55 -11.83 9.08
N ASP A 242 14.41 -11.52 10.36
CA ASP A 242 13.86 -12.47 11.30
C ASP A 242 12.49 -12.90 10.77
N ASN A 243 12.26 -14.20 10.59
CA ASN A 243 10.90 -14.73 10.73
C ASN A 243 10.38 -14.54 12.19
N SER A 244 11.27 -14.12 13.11
CA SER A 244 11.07 -13.62 14.48
C SER A 244 10.80 -12.09 14.59
N LEU A 245 10.87 -11.34 13.49
CA LEU A 245 10.01 -10.20 13.21
C LEU A 245 8.81 -10.87 12.53
N GLU A 246 8.16 -11.81 13.22
CA GLU A 246 6.93 -11.36 13.85
C GLU A 246 7.06 -9.97 14.50
N ASN A 247 6.76 -8.94 13.73
CA ASN A 247 5.40 -8.46 13.51
C ASN A 247 5.15 -7.28 14.45
N SER A 248 5.68 -6.12 14.12
CA SER A 248 4.67 -5.14 13.76
C SER A 248 4.47 -5.32 12.26
N ILE A 249 3.70 -6.36 11.89
CA ILE A 249 2.83 -6.24 10.73
C ILE A 249 2.30 -4.82 10.83
N LEU A 250 2.54 -3.99 9.82
CA LEU A 250 2.06 -2.62 9.87
C LEU A 250 0.53 -2.71 9.94
N SER A 251 0.01 -2.56 11.15
CA SER A 251 -1.42 -2.67 11.42
C SER A 251 -2.06 -1.33 11.11
N ILE A 252 -2.71 -1.26 9.96
CA ILE A 252 -3.49 -0.10 9.54
C ILE A 252 -4.89 -0.27 10.11
N THR A 253 -5.22 0.61 11.04
CA THR A 253 -6.57 0.69 11.60
C THR A 253 -7.47 1.48 10.65
N LEU A 254 -8.45 0.80 10.05
CA LEU A 254 -9.44 1.36 9.14
C LEU A 254 -10.65 1.89 9.91
N LYS A 255 -11.09 3.10 9.58
CA LYS A 255 -12.39 3.60 10.03
C LYS A 255 -13.52 2.86 9.34
N LEU A 256 -14.71 2.91 9.92
CA LEU A 256 -15.91 2.26 9.39
C LEU A 256 -16.28 2.72 7.98
N ASP A 257 -15.89 3.92 7.57
CA ASP A 257 -16.20 4.47 6.26
C ASP A 257 -15.04 4.38 5.26
N GLU A 258 -13.84 3.99 5.69
CA GLU A 258 -12.67 3.76 4.84
C GLU A 258 -12.77 2.39 4.16
N THR A 259 -12.28 2.29 2.93
CA THR A 259 -12.32 1.08 2.10
C THR A 259 -10.93 0.79 1.53
N VAL A 260 -10.62 -0.49 1.32
CA VAL A 260 -9.39 -0.92 0.63
C VAL A 260 -9.74 -1.37 -0.78
N PHE A 261 -8.99 -0.93 -1.78
CA PHE A 261 -9.19 -1.28 -3.19
C PHE A 261 -8.01 -2.05 -3.76
N LYS A 262 -8.26 -2.81 -4.83
CA LYS A 262 -7.22 -3.20 -5.79
C LYS A 262 -7.20 -2.15 -6.90
N VAL A 263 -6.02 -1.69 -7.29
CA VAL A 263 -5.83 -0.96 -8.55
C VAL A 263 -4.75 -1.62 -9.41
N SER A 264 -5.03 -1.84 -10.69
CA SER A 264 -4.09 -2.43 -11.65
C SER A 264 -3.71 -1.45 -12.75
N MET A 265 -2.41 -1.21 -12.91
CA MET A 265 -1.84 -0.38 -13.98
C MET A 265 -1.14 -1.24 -15.04
N SER A 266 -1.75 -2.38 -15.39
CA SER A 266 -1.22 -3.34 -16.37
C SER A 266 -1.92 -3.28 -17.73
N GLY A 267 -2.61 -2.18 -18.04
CA GLY A 267 -3.33 -2.00 -19.30
C GLY A 267 -2.35 -1.96 -20.48
N LYS A 268 -2.80 -2.37 -21.67
CA LYS A 268 -1.98 -2.26 -22.90
C LYS A 268 -1.56 -0.81 -23.18
N ASP A 269 -2.37 0.12 -22.72
CA ASP A 269 -2.23 1.56 -22.93
C ASP A 269 -1.27 2.18 -21.90
N ILE A 270 -0.93 1.46 -20.82
CA ILE A 270 0.02 1.91 -19.80
C ILE A 270 1.36 1.21 -20.04
N GLY A 271 2.21 1.84 -20.86
CA GLY A 271 3.58 1.40 -21.09
C GLY A 271 4.49 1.61 -19.86
N GLU A 272 5.71 1.08 -19.94
CA GLU A 272 6.71 1.18 -18.85
C GLU A 272 7.01 2.64 -18.47
N ASN A 273 7.12 3.53 -19.45
CA ASN A 273 7.42 4.95 -19.21
C ASN A 273 6.27 5.67 -18.48
N ALA A 274 5.03 5.45 -18.93
CA ALA A 274 3.84 5.98 -18.29
C ALA A 274 3.73 5.46 -16.85
N PHE A 275 3.87 4.13 -16.67
CA PHE A 275 3.85 3.52 -15.34
C PHE A 275 4.89 4.15 -14.40
N ASN A 276 6.14 4.29 -14.85
CA ASN A 276 7.21 4.90 -14.05
C ASN A 276 6.89 6.35 -13.70
N TYR A 277 6.34 7.13 -14.64
CA TYR A 277 5.91 8.50 -14.38
C TYR A 277 4.87 8.56 -13.24
N PHE A 278 3.80 7.78 -13.32
CA PHE A 278 2.75 7.80 -12.29
C PHE A 278 3.27 7.30 -10.94
N ASN A 279 4.06 6.23 -10.96
CA ASN A 279 4.64 5.68 -9.75
C ASN A 279 5.61 6.67 -9.06
N ASP A 280 6.47 7.37 -9.81
CA ASP A 280 7.41 8.36 -9.28
C ASP A 280 6.71 9.65 -8.79
N ASN A 281 5.50 9.92 -9.27
CA ASN A 281 4.64 11.03 -8.83
C ASN A 281 3.69 10.66 -7.69
N ASN A 282 3.66 9.41 -7.22
CA ASN A 282 2.62 8.87 -6.35
C ASN A 282 1.20 9.16 -6.88
N LEU A 283 1.02 8.93 -8.19
CA LEU A 283 -0.25 9.02 -8.88
C LEU A 283 -0.71 7.61 -9.27
N VAL A 284 -2.01 7.36 -9.14
CA VAL A 284 -2.65 6.14 -9.62
C VAL A 284 -3.69 6.52 -10.65
N ILE A 285 -3.78 5.74 -11.73
CA ILE A 285 -4.68 6.04 -12.86
C ILE A 285 -5.60 4.89 -13.22
N VAL A 286 -6.80 5.23 -13.70
CA VAL A 286 -7.77 4.31 -14.27
C VAL A 286 -8.56 5.02 -15.37
N HIS A 287 -8.79 4.36 -16.50
CA HIS A 287 -9.62 4.93 -17.56
C HIS A 287 -11.09 5.02 -17.12
N GLY A 288 -11.74 6.18 -17.30
CA GLY A 288 -13.11 6.44 -16.83
C GLY A 288 -14.17 5.51 -17.42
N GLN A 289 -13.93 4.97 -18.63
CA GLN A 289 -14.82 4.01 -19.28
C GLN A 289 -14.48 2.54 -18.98
N THR A 290 -13.60 2.26 -18.02
CA THR A 290 -13.23 0.88 -17.69
C THR A 290 -14.46 0.10 -17.26
N LYS A 291 -14.88 -0.85 -18.11
CA LYS A 291 -16.15 -1.58 -17.99
C LYS A 291 -16.30 -2.30 -16.66
N ALA A 292 -17.54 -2.56 -16.31
CA ALA A 292 -17.89 -3.36 -15.15
C ALA A 292 -17.31 -4.78 -15.23
N LYS A 293 -17.04 -5.37 -14.06
CA LYS A 293 -16.51 -6.73 -13.96
C LYS A 293 -17.64 -7.74 -13.75
N GLY A 294 -17.62 -8.84 -14.52
CA GLY A 294 -18.60 -9.92 -14.37
C GLY A 294 -20.03 -9.45 -14.66
N THR A 295 -20.94 -9.69 -13.74
CA THR A 295 -22.36 -9.26 -13.81
C THR A 295 -22.63 -7.95 -13.07
N SER A 296 -21.59 -7.23 -12.63
CA SER A 296 -21.75 -5.92 -11.99
C SER A 296 -22.33 -4.92 -12.98
N TYR A 297 -23.27 -4.08 -12.54
CA TYR A 297 -23.72 -2.91 -13.30
C TYR A 297 -22.81 -1.69 -13.09
N GLN A 298 -21.93 -1.76 -12.09
CA GLN A 298 -21.00 -0.69 -11.78
C GLN A 298 -19.69 -0.85 -12.53
N THR A 299 -19.32 0.18 -13.28
CA THR A 299 -18.06 0.22 -14.01
C THR A 299 -16.88 0.40 -13.05
N GLN A 300 -15.71 -0.10 -13.43
CA GLN A 300 -14.49 0.07 -12.62
C GLN A 300 -14.00 1.52 -12.67
N GLY A 301 -14.30 2.25 -13.75
CA GLY A 301 -14.09 3.69 -13.83
C GLY A 301 -14.99 4.49 -12.88
N ASP A 302 -16.26 4.09 -12.71
CA ASP A 302 -17.14 4.66 -11.68
C ASP A 302 -16.67 4.33 -10.26
N THR A 303 -16.13 3.13 -10.04
CA THR A 303 -15.51 2.77 -8.75
C THR A 303 -14.36 3.73 -8.42
N PHE A 304 -13.47 3.98 -9.38
CA PHE A 304 -12.33 4.89 -9.18
C PHE A 304 -12.74 6.36 -9.04
N SER A 305 -13.70 6.82 -9.86
CA SER A 305 -14.12 8.23 -9.89
C SER A 305 -15.07 8.62 -8.77
N LYS A 306 -16.05 7.76 -8.45
CA LYS A 306 -17.19 8.13 -7.58
C LYS A 306 -17.21 7.40 -6.23
N GLN A 307 -16.62 6.20 -6.13
CA GLN A 307 -16.66 5.42 -4.88
C GLN A 307 -15.41 5.58 -4.03
N MET A 308 -14.24 5.46 -4.65
CA MET A 308 -12.97 5.70 -3.97
C MET A 308 -12.90 7.17 -3.57
N LYS A 309 -12.54 7.44 -2.31
CA LYS A 309 -12.45 8.79 -1.75
C LYS A 309 -11.14 9.02 -1.01
N ILE A 310 -10.85 10.29 -0.71
CA ILE A 310 -9.73 10.68 0.14
C ILE A 310 -9.80 9.92 1.47
N GLY A 311 -8.67 9.31 1.85
CA GLY A 311 -8.54 8.50 3.06
C GLY A 311 -8.72 6.98 2.83
N ASP A 312 -9.27 6.56 1.70
CA ASP A 312 -9.31 5.14 1.32
C ASP A 312 -7.91 4.63 0.98
N TYR A 313 -7.74 3.32 1.05
CA TYR A 313 -6.48 2.64 0.75
C TYR A 313 -6.61 1.83 -0.53
N PHE A 314 -5.49 1.54 -1.17
CA PHE A 314 -5.44 0.57 -2.25
C PHE A 314 -4.10 -0.14 -2.24
N TYR A 315 -4.05 -1.30 -2.90
CA TYR A 315 -2.78 -1.86 -3.33
C TYR A 315 -2.68 -1.78 -4.86
N LEU A 316 -1.50 -1.41 -5.33
CA LEU A 316 -1.15 -1.27 -6.74
C LEU A 316 -0.50 -2.55 -7.24
N CYS A 317 -0.93 -3.03 -8.40
CA CYS A 317 -0.27 -4.12 -9.10
C CYS A 317 -0.13 -3.85 -10.60
N ARG A 318 0.87 -4.47 -11.22
CA ARG A 318 1.04 -4.56 -12.67
C ARG A 318 0.92 -6.02 -13.12
N GLY A 319 -0.33 -6.49 -13.17
CA GLY A 319 -0.65 -7.88 -13.44
C GLY A 319 -0.31 -8.78 -12.25
N ASN A 320 -0.07 -10.06 -12.50
CA ASN A 320 0.06 -11.04 -11.41
C ASN A 320 1.44 -11.06 -10.73
N SER A 321 2.48 -10.57 -11.41
CA SER A 321 3.88 -10.75 -10.98
C SER A 321 4.50 -9.52 -10.32
N HIS A 322 3.78 -8.41 -10.33
CA HIS A 322 4.29 -7.12 -9.90
C HIS A 322 3.25 -6.52 -8.96
N LEU A 323 3.51 -6.62 -7.66
CA LEU A 323 2.80 -5.86 -6.63
C LEU A 323 3.77 -4.76 -6.23
N GLU A 324 3.27 -3.53 -6.15
CA GLU A 324 4.12 -2.34 -6.14
C GLU A 324 4.07 -1.67 -4.77
N VAL A 325 2.88 -1.22 -4.37
CA VAL A 325 2.69 -0.38 -3.19
C VAL A 325 1.28 -0.51 -2.61
N ILE A 326 1.16 -0.38 -1.29
CA ILE A 326 -0.07 0.01 -0.60
C ILE A 326 -0.05 1.54 -0.47
N GLY A 327 -1.01 2.21 -1.08
CA GLY A 327 -1.18 3.65 -1.02
C GLY A 327 -2.46 4.06 -0.30
N LYS A 328 -2.49 5.28 0.23
CA LYS A 328 -3.69 5.93 0.76
C LYS A 328 -4.03 7.17 -0.07
N ILE A 329 -5.26 7.27 -0.54
CA ILE A 329 -5.72 8.32 -1.46
C ILE A 329 -5.71 9.69 -0.77
N THR A 330 -5.13 10.68 -1.44
CA THR A 330 -4.98 12.05 -0.93
C THR A 330 -5.70 13.11 -1.78
N SER A 331 -6.20 12.78 -2.97
CA SER A 331 -6.99 13.69 -3.82
C SER A 331 -8.32 13.09 -4.29
N ASP A 332 -9.21 13.97 -4.76
CA ASP A 332 -10.34 13.58 -5.59
C ASP A 332 -9.87 13.06 -6.96
N ALA A 333 -10.78 12.42 -7.71
CA ALA A 333 -10.47 11.98 -9.07
C ALA A 333 -10.49 13.17 -10.01
N GLU A 334 -9.38 13.34 -10.73
CA GLU A 334 -9.18 14.40 -11.69
C GLU A 334 -8.87 13.81 -13.06
N GLU A 335 -9.05 14.58 -14.12
CA GLU A 335 -8.61 14.15 -15.45
C GLU A 335 -7.08 14.03 -15.47
N CYS A 336 -6.59 13.00 -16.15
CA CYS A 336 -5.16 12.78 -16.27
C CYS A 336 -4.58 13.73 -17.34
N GLU A 337 -3.63 14.55 -16.93
CA GLU A 337 -2.97 15.56 -17.79
C GLU A 337 -1.79 14.98 -18.58
N PHE A 338 -1.51 13.68 -18.46
CA PHE A 338 -0.39 13.04 -19.16
C PHE A 338 -0.70 12.86 -20.65
N GLU A 339 -0.06 13.67 -21.49
CA GLU A 339 -0.38 13.84 -22.92
C GLU A 339 -0.05 12.62 -23.82
N ASP A 340 0.70 11.63 -23.31
CA ASP A 340 1.17 10.47 -24.08
C ASP A 340 0.17 9.27 -24.09
N PHE A 341 -1.09 9.49 -23.68
CA PHE A 341 -2.16 8.48 -23.77
C PHE A 341 -2.94 8.56 -25.07
N GLY A 342 -3.13 7.41 -25.73
CA GLY A 342 -3.84 7.32 -27.01
C GLY A 342 -5.36 7.49 -26.95
N ASP A 343 -5.97 7.56 -25.77
CA ASP A 343 -7.42 7.69 -25.55
C ASP A 343 -7.72 8.78 -24.51
N GLU A 344 -8.67 9.68 -24.79
CA GLU A 344 -9.18 10.68 -23.82
C GLU A 344 -10.01 10.01 -22.71
N GLY A 345 -9.98 10.57 -21.48
CA GLY A 345 -10.82 10.12 -20.37
C GLY A 345 -10.13 9.26 -19.31
N TRP A 346 -8.79 9.31 -19.24
CA TRP A 346 -8.03 8.81 -18.09
C TRP A 346 -8.27 9.68 -16.87
N LEU A 347 -8.43 9.02 -15.71
CA LEU A 347 -8.57 9.68 -14.43
C LEU A 347 -7.37 9.36 -13.56
N GLN A 348 -6.91 10.33 -12.78
CA GLN A 348 -5.81 10.21 -11.84
C GLN A 348 -6.21 10.59 -10.42
N ARG A 349 -5.50 10.03 -9.44
CA ARG A 349 -5.54 10.42 -8.02
C ARG A 349 -4.13 10.41 -7.44
N SER A 350 -3.82 11.36 -6.57
CA SER A 350 -2.62 11.30 -5.75
C SER A 350 -2.80 10.40 -4.54
N TYR A 351 -1.71 9.83 -4.07
CA TYR A 351 -1.69 9.01 -2.87
C TYR A 351 -0.42 9.22 -2.03
N GLU A 352 -0.48 8.87 -0.75
CA GLU A 352 0.70 8.68 0.08
C GLU A 352 1.07 7.19 0.14
N ILE A 353 2.37 6.89 0.08
CA ILE A 353 2.88 5.52 0.21
C ILE A 353 2.76 5.10 1.67
N ILE A 354 2.08 3.98 1.92
CA ILE A 354 1.97 3.37 3.25
C ILE A 354 2.97 2.22 3.40
N SER A 355 3.07 1.35 2.39
CA SER A 355 4.03 0.24 2.37
C SER A 355 4.39 -0.14 0.95
N GLU A 356 5.68 -0.31 0.67
CA GLU A 356 6.14 -0.90 -0.59
C GLU A 356 6.07 -2.43 -0.52
N ALA A 357 6.00 -3.11 -1.67
CA ALA A 357 6.06 -4.56 -1.70
C ALA A 357 7.46 -5.06 -1.32
N GLU A 358 7.53 -6.01 -0.37
CA GLU A 358 8.78 -6.58 0.11
C GLU A 358 9.22 -7.83 -0.67
N ASN A 359 8.24 -8.55 -1.25
CA ASN A 359 8.45 -9.82 -1.93
C ASN A 359 8.14 -9.75 -3.43
N GLU A 360 9.11 -10.17 -4.23
CA GLU A 360 8.98 -10.31 -5.69
C GLU A 360 8.48 -11.71 -6.04
N GLY A 361 7.43 -11.80 -6.87
CA GLY A 361 6.90 -13.07 -7.34
C GLY A 361 5.43 -12.98 -7.74
N SER A 362 4.97 -13.96 -8.51
CA SER A 362 3.56 -14.01 -8.90
C SER A 362 2.70 -14.58 -7.78
N TYR A 363 1.53 -13.99 -7.54
CA TYR A 363 0.53 -14.53 -6.63
C TYR A 363 -0.01 -15.88 -7.15
N GLN A 364 -0.07 -16.88 -6.26
CA GLN A 364 -0.37 -18.29 -6.60
C GLN A 364 -1.69 -18.81 -6.02
N ASP A 365 -2.32 -18.06 -5.13
CA ASP A 365 -3.55 -18.48 -4.46
C ASP A 365 -4.79 -18.36 -5.35
N GLU A 366 -5.95 -18.76 -4.81
CA GLU A 366 -7.24 -18.73 -5.50
C GLU A 366 -7.53 -17.34 -6.10
N LYS A 367 -8.04 -17.36 -7.34
CA LYS A 367 -8.42 -16.18 -8.09
C LYS A 367 -9.74 -15.60 -7.57
N LYS A 368 -9.71 -14.34 -7.17
CA LYS A 368 -10.87 -13.52 -6.81
C LYS A 368 -10.82 -12.19 -7.56
N TRP A 369 -11.94 -11.46 -7.62
CA TRP A 369 -11.96 -10.20 -8.37
C TRP A 369 -10.99 -9.16 -7.84
N TRP A 370 -10.63 -9.21 -6.56
CA TRP A 370 -9.65 -8.32 -5.93
C TRP A 370 -8.24 -8.90 -5.85
N THR A 371 -7.92 -10.05 -6.45
CA THR A 371 -6.55 -10.61 -6.45
C THR A 371 -5.78 -10.22 -7.72
N PRO A 372 -4.43 -10.12 -7.70
CA PRO A 372 -3.64 -9.64 -8.83
C PRO A 372 -3.66 -10.59 -10.05
N ASN A 373 -3.98 -11.88 -9.87
CA ASN A 373 -4.20 -12.84 -10.98
C ASN A 373 -5.56 -12.67 -11.70
N ASP A 374 -6.42 -11.77 -11.25
CA ASP A 374 -7.63 -11.38 -11.97
C ASP A 374 -7.40 -10.15 -12.85
N ASN A 375 -8.01 -10.16 -14.04
CA ASN A 375 -7.98 -9.06 -14.99
C ASN A 375 -9.01 -7.97 -14.62
N SER A 376 -9.00 -7.54 -13.37
CA SER A 376 -9.71 -6.36 -12.86
C SER A 376 -8.71 -5.20 -12.70
N THR A 377 -9.20 -3.99 -12.99
CA THR A 377 -8.46 -2.73 -12.97
C THR A 377 -8.70 -1.97 -11.68
N CYS A 378 -9.94 -1.80 -11.21
CA CYS A 378 -10.23 -1.08 -9.97
C CYS A 378 -11.45 -1.68 -9.28
N ILE A 379 -11.27 -2.26 -8.09
CA ILE A 379 -12.36 -2.90 -7.35
C ILE A 379 -12.16 -2.78 -5.85
N SER A 380 -13.26 -2.54 -5.11
CA SER A 380 -13.24 -2.56 -3.65
C SER A 380 -13.08 -3.98 -3.13
N ILE A 381 -12.23 -4.17 -2.12
CA ILE A 381 -12.14 -5.41 -1.36
C ILE A 381 -13.30 -5.42 -0.35
N PRO A 382 -14.21 -6.41 -0.40
CA PRO A 382 -15.31 -6.49 0.56
C PRO A 382 -14.79 -6.53 1.99
N LYS A 383 -15.45 -5.83 2.92
CA LYS A 383 -15.00 -5.73 4.33
C LYS A 383 -14.82 -7.09 5.00
N ASN A 384 -15.72 -8.03 4.70
CA ASN A 384 -15.67 -9.40 5.20
C ASN A 384 -14.55 -10.25 4.57
N GLU A 385 -13.90 -9.77 3.52
CA GLU A 385 -12.78 -10.44 2.84
C GLU A 385 -11.42 -9.78 3.14
N ILE A 386 -11.38 -8.68 3.92
CA ILE A 386 -10.11 -8.04 4.32
C ILE A 386 -9.18 -9.02 5.04
N GLU A 387 -9.70 -9.91 5.88
CA GLU A 387 -8.86 -10.92 6.55
C GLU A 387 -8.29 -11.95 5.56
N ASP A 388 -9.02 -12.27 4.50
CA ASP A 388 -8.53 -13.16 3.44
C ASP A 388 -7.46 -12.44 2.59
N ALA A 389 -7.68 -11.17 2.26
CA ALA A 389 -6.71 -10.32 1.60
C ALA A 389 -5.45 -10.09 2.45
N ASN A 390 -5.59 -9.94 3.78
CA ASN A 390 -4.46 -9.89 4.70
C ASN A 390 -3.59 -11.15 4.59
N LYS A 391 -4.21 -12.33 4.67
CA LYS A 391 -3.50 -13.61 4.63
C LYS A 391 -2.83 -13.90 3.28
N LYS A 392 -3.49 -13.52 2.18
CA LYS A 392 -3.08 -13.91 0.83
C LYS A 392 -2.24 -12.85 0.12
N ILE A 393 -2.40 -11.57 0.47
CA ILE A 393 -1.77 -10.44 -0.23
C ILE A 393 -1.00 -9.55 0.75
N PHE A 394 -1.67 -8.91 1.71
CA PHE A 394 -1.06 -7.80 2.46
C PHE A 394 0.08 -8.25 3.36
N ILE A 395 -0.08 -9.36 4.08
CA ILE A 395 0.99 -9.90 4.92
C ILE A 395 2.11 -10.50 4.05
N PRO A 396 1.83 -11.39 3.07
CA PRO A 396 2.91 -12.04 2.32
C PRO A 396 3.68 -11.10 1.39
N PHE A 397 3.06 -10.05 0.84
CA PHE A 397 3.71 -9.18 -0.15
C PHE A 397 4.12 -7.83 0.41
N PHE A 398 3.45 -7.32 1.44
CA PHE A 398 3.66 -5.95 1.95
C PHE A 398 3.93 -5.91 3.45
N ASN A 399 3.99 -7.05 4.15
CA ASN A 399 4.16 -7.10 5.60
C ASN A 399 3.19 -6.16 6.38
N THR A 400 1.99 -5.99 5.84
CA THR A 400 0.98 -5.03 6.29
C THR A 400 -0.33 -5.78 6.56
N ARG A 401 -1.14 -5.26 7.49
CA ARG A 401 -2.48 -5.81 7.78
C ARG A 401 -3.46 -4.68 8.02
N PHE A 402 -4.62 -4.82 7.41
CA PHE A 402 -5.73 -3.94 7.65
C PHE A 402 -6.66 -4.53 8.72
N GLU A 403 -7.04 -3.72 9.69
CA GLU A 403 -8.06 -4.07 10.69
C GLU A 403 -9.03 -2.92 10.84
N TYR A 404 -10.34 -3.17 10.79
CA TYR A 404 -11.31 -2.13 11.12
C TYR A 404 -11.30 -1.83 12.61
N GLU A 405 -11.47 -0.56 12.96
CA GLU A 405 -11.65 -0.13 14.35
C GLU A 405 -12.72 -0.99 15.04
N LYS A 406 -12.30 -1.69 16.09
CA LYS A 406 -13.23 -2.35 17.00
C LYS A 406 -13.93 -1.22 17.77
N ALA A 407 -15.24 -1.13 17.68
CA ALA A 407 -16.01 -0.25 18.55
C ALA A 407 -15.61 -0.56 20.01
N SER A 408 -15.02 0.41 20.71
CA SER A 408 -14.53 0.27 22.07
C SER A 408 -15.70 -0.11 22.99
N ILE A 409 -15.75 -1.39 23.39
CA ILE A 409 -16.62 -1.89 24.44
C ILE A 409 -15.72 -2.10 25.67
N ASN A 410 -15.82 -1.20 26.64
CA ASN A 410 -15.21 -1.38 27.95
C ASN A 410 -15.83 -2.61 28.62
N ASN A 411 -15.06 -3.69 28.72
CA ASN A 411 -15.48 -4.92 29.37
C ASN A 411 -15.24 -4.82 30.88
N SER A 412 -16.33 -4.69 31.63
CA SER A 412 -16.42 -5.23 32.99
C SER A 412 -17.78 -5.90 33.19
N SER A 413 -17.73 -7.21 33.48
CA SER A 413 -18.76 -8.08 34.06
C SER A 413 -20.08 -8.34 33.30
N GLU A 414 -20.27 -9.64 32.99
CA GLU A 414 -21.51 -10.43 32.89
C GLU A 414 -22.78 -9.84 32.24
N LEU A 415 -23.19 -10.52 31.16
CA LEU A 415 -24.56 -10.72 30.67
C LEU A 415 -25.56 -9.58 30.90
N LYS A 416 -25.70 -8.70 29.89
CA LYS A 416 -27.00 -8.20 29.45
C LYS A 416 -26.93 -7.74 28.00
N LEU A 417 -27.76 -8.36 27.17
CA LEU A 417 -28.13 -7.87 25.85
C LEU A 417 -28.48 -6.38 25.95
N ASN A 418 -27.91 -5.55 25.07
CA ASN A 418 -28.65 -4.46 24.45
C ASN A 418 -27.99 -4.05 23.13
N ASN A 419 -28.66 -4.47 22.05
CA ASN A 419 -28.42 -4.11 20.67
C ASN A 419 -28.51 -2.60 20.49
N ASN A 420 -27.43 -2.00 19.99
CA ASN A 420 -27.52 -0.87 19.07
C ASN A 420 -26.52 -1.13 17.94
N MET A 421 -26.79 -2.19 17.18
CA MET A 421 -26.09 -2.43 15.92
C MET A 421 -26.56 -1.37 14.91
N SER A 422 -25.66 -0.49 14.49
CA SER A 422 -25.80 0.22 13.22
C SER A 422 -25.55 -0.78 12.09
N SER A 423 -26.46 -1.73 11.91
CA SER A 423 -26.48 -2.62 10.77
C SER A 423 -26.77 -1.81 9.50
N THR A 424 -26.13 -2.17 8.39
CA THR A 424 -26.45 -1.58 7.07
C THR A 424 -27.95 -1.69 6.80
N LEU A 425 -28.56 -0.61 6.30
CA LEU A 425 -30.01 -0.54 6.08
C LEU A 425 -30.52 -1.59 5.09
N ASN A 426 -29.70 -1.93 4.09
CA ASN A 426 -29.97 -2.98 3.12
C ASN A 426 -29.22 -4.26 3.51
N GLN A 427 -29.94 -5.37 3.69
CA GLN A 427 -29.38 -6.67 4.07
C GLN A 427 -29.90 -7.79 3.17
N ILE A 428 -28.99 -8.63 2.68
CA ILE A 428 -29.33 -9.85 1.93
C ILE A 428 -28.94 -11.06 2.78
N LEU A 429 -29.91 -11.90 3.12
CA LEU A 429 -29.65 -13.21 3.72
C LEU A 429 -29.41 -14.21 2.59
N PHE A 430 -28.18 -14.70 2.43
CA PHE A 430 -27.79 -15.69 1.42
C PHE A 430 -27.38 -17.03 2.06
N GLY A 431 -27.39 -18.10 1.27
CA GLY A 431 -27.04 -19.45 1.71
C GLY A 431 -27.85 -20.56 1.01
N PRO A 432 -27.51 -21.83 1.23
CA PRO A 432 -28.16 -22.98 0.59
C PRO A 432 -29.69 -23.01 0.79
N PRO A 433 -30.48 -23.63 -0.12
CA PRO A 433 -31.90 -23.88 0.12
C PRO A 433 -32.13 -24.61 1.45
N GLY A 434 -33.17 -24.25 2.20
CA GLY A 434 -33.48 -24.90 3.49
C GLY A 434 -32.77 -24.34 4.73
N THR A 435 -31.83 -23.40 4.62
CA THR A 435 -31.11 -22.81 5.78
C THR A 435 -31.89 -21.72 6.55
N GLY A 436 -33.22 -21.67 6.38
CA GLY A 436 -34.06 -20.75 7.15
C GLY A 436 -33.90 -19.26 6.80
N LYS A 437 -33.45 -18.90 5.60
CA LYS A 437 -33.35 -17.49 5.15
C LYS A 437 -34.67 -16.74 5.35
N THR A 438 -35.75 -17.23 4.71
CA THR A 438 -37.10 -16.68 4.84
C THR A 438 -37.64 -16.77 6.28
N TYR A 439 -37.18 -17.75 7.05
CA TYR A 439 -37.54 -17.88 8.46
C TYR A 439 -36.93 -16.72 9.28
N ASN A 440 -35.64 -16.45 9.11
CA ASN A 440 -34.89 -15.42 9.83
C ASN A 440 -35.22 -13.99 9.37
N THR A 441 -35.60 -13.84 8.10
CA THR A 441 -36.16 -12.63 7.52
C THR A 441 -37.28 -12.04 8.37
N ILE A 442 -38.24 -12.87 8.79
CA ILE A 442 -39.41 -12.42 9.54
C ILE A 442 -38.99 -11.91 10.92
N ASN A 443 -38.07 -12.60 11.58
CA ASN A 443 -37.55 -12.16 12.87
C ASN A 443 -36.82 -10.82 12.76
N LYS A 444 -36.01 -10.65 11.70
CA LYS A 444 -35.27 -9.41 11.45
C LYS A 444 -36.19 -8.24 11.12
N SER A 445 -37.21 -8.44 10.29
CA SER A 445 -38.14 -7.35 9.94
C SER A 445 -38.97 -6.92 11.14
N VAL A 446 -39.40 -7.85 12.00
CA VAL A 446 -40.08 -7.52 13.27
C VAL A 446 -39.12 -6.79 14.22
N ALA A 447 -37.87 -7.25 14.37
CA ALA A 447 -36.86 -6.57 15.20
C ALA A 447 -36.62 -5.12 14.79
N ILE A 448 -36.75 -4.83 13.50
CA ILE A 448 -36.53 -3.51 12.92
C ILE A 448 -37.77 -2.62 13.09
N ALA A 449 -38.96 -3.13 12.73
CA ALA A 449 -40.19 -2.34 12.79
C ALA A 449 -40.73 -2.19 14.22
N ASN A 450 -40.48 -3.17 15.09
CA ASN A 450 -40.86 -3.15 16.51
C ASN A 450 -39.71 -3.67 17.40
N PRO A 451 -38.70 -2.82 17.70
CA PRO A 451 -37.51 -3.21 18.46
C PRO A 451 -37.77 -3.74 19.87
N GLU A 452 -38.91 -3.37 20.47
CA GLU A 452 -39.30 -3.78 21.82
C GLU A 452 -40.02 -5.15 21.83
N PHE A 453 -40.32 -5.73 20.66
CA PHE A 453 -41.00 -7.02 20.56
C PHE A 453 -40.07 -8.18 20.94
N ASP A 454 -40.50 -9.02 21.89
CA ASP A 454 -39.70 -10.19 22.30
C ASP A 454 -39.72 -11.30 21.25
N LEU A 455 -38.61 -11.43 20.53
CA LEU A 455 -38.38 -12.47 19.51
C LEU A 455 -38.07 -13.86 20.08
N LYS A 456 -38.04 -14.02 21.41
CA LYS A 456 -37.90 -15.33 22.06
C LYS A 456 -39.23 -16.07 22.20
N GLN A 457 -40.34 -15.40 21.88
CA GLN A 457 -41.67 -16.00 21.88
C GLN A 457 -41.83 -17.12 20.82
N PRO A 458 -42.84 -17.99 20.98
CA PRO A 458 -43.15 -19.00 19.97
C PRO A 458 -43.35 -18.38 18.58
N ARG A 459 -42.93 -19.10 17.54
CA ARG A 459 -42.91 -18.61 16.16
C ARG A 459 -44.27 -18.10 15.65
N VAL A 460 -45.35 -18.66 16.17
CA VAL A 460 -46.73 -18.27 15.86
C VAL A 460 -46.98 -16.81 16.26
N GLU A 461 -46.51 -16.38 17.43
CA GLU A 461 -46.68 -15.01 17.92
C GLU A 461 -45.82 -14.01 17.14
N ILE A 462 -44.58 -14.38 16.81
CA ILE A 462 -43.71 -13.57 15.92
C ILE A 462 -44.36 -13.42 14.53
N LYS A 463 -45.02 -14.47 14.02
CA LYS A 463 -45.72 -14.40 12.74
C LYS A 463 -46.94 -13.49 12.81
N LYS A 464 -47.74 -13.57 13.87
CA LYS A 464 -48.89 -12.67 14.06
C LYS A 464 -48.46 -11.21 14.10
N GLU A 465 -47.35 -10.90 14.78
CA GLU A 465 -46.83 -9.53 14.81
C GLU A 465 -46.32 -9.09 13.43
N PHE A 466 -45.61 -9.95 12.71
CA PHE A 466 -45.21 -9.69 11.34
C PHE A 466 -46.42 -9.40 10.42
N ASP A 467 -47.48 -10.22 10.51
CA ASP A 467 -48.70 -10.05 9.72
C ASP A 467 -49.45 -8.76 10.09
N ARG A 468 -49.42 -8.34 11.37
CA ARG A 468 -49.95 -7.05 11.82
C ARG A 468 -49.18 -5.88 11.20
N LEU A 469 -47.85 -5.94 11.23
CA LEU A 469 -46.97 -4.91 10.67
C LEU A 469 -47.07 -4.80 9.15
N ILE A 470 -47.38 -5.90 8.44
CA ILE A 470 -47.74 -5.87 7.01
C ILE A 470 -49.04 -5.11 6.80
N LYS A 471 -50.09 -5.40 7.58
CA LYS A 471 -51.39 -4.71 7.47
C LYS A 471 -51.29 -3.22 7.76
N GLU A 472 -50.38 -2.83 8.64
CA GLU A 472 -50.09 -1.43 8.98
C GLU A 472 -49.17 -0.74 7.97
N GLY A 473 -48.75 -1.43 6.90
CA GLY A 473 -47.88 -0.88 5.86
C GLY A 473 -46.43 -0.66 6.31
N GLN A 474 -46.05 -1.08 7.53
CA GLN A 474 -44.69 -0.91 8.06
C GLN A 474 -43.70 -1.94 7.48
N ILE A 475 -44.21 -3.06 6.99
CA ILE A 475 -43.44 -4.09 6.29
C ILE A 475 -44.13 -4.40 4.96
N VAL A 476 -43.35 -4.47 3.88
CA VAL A 476 -43.83 -5.07 2.62
C VAL A 476 -42.97 -6.26 2.24
N PHE A 477 -43.65 -7.38 2.01
CA PHE A 477 -43.05 -8.65 1.69
C PHE A 477 -43.37 -9.00 0.25
N THR A 478 -42.34 -9.10 -0.59
CA THR A 478 -42.46 -9.49 -2.00
C THR A 478 -41.40 -10.52 -2.34
N THR A 479 -41.62 -11.29 -3.40
CA THR A 479 -40.66 -12.28 -3.91
C THR A 479 -40.34 -11.97 -5.35
N PHE A 480 -39.04 -11.82 -5.66
CA PHE A 480 -38.61 -11.65 -7.04
C PHE A 480 -38.78 -12.94 -7.85
N HIS A 481 -39.37 -12.81 -9.03
CA HIS A 481 -39.46 -13.85 -10.06
C HIS A 481 -38.82 -13.35 -11.35
N GLN A 482 -38.42 -14.27 -12.25
CA GLN A 482 -37.74 -13.92 -13.51
C GLN A 482 -38.55 -13.00 -14.43
N SER A 483 -39.87 -12.97 -14.28
CA SER A 483 -40.76 -12.07 -15.02
C SER A 483 -40.98 -10.71 -14.34
N MET A 484 -40.40 -10.44 -13.17
CA MET A 484 -40.52 -9.13 -12.51
C MET A 484 -39.52 -8.18 -13.15
N ASN A 485 -40.01 -7.08 -13.70
CA ASN A 485 -39.18 -6.11 -14.41
C ASN A 485 -39.16 -4.75 -13.68
N TYR A 486 -38.50 -3.76 -14.29
CA TYR A 486 -38.45 -2.40 -13.76
C TYR A 486 -39.83 -1.76 -13.65
N GLU A 487 -40.71 -2.03 -14.61
CA GLU A 487 -42.06 -1.48 -14.70
C GLU A 487 -42.94 -1.90 -13.52
N ASP A 488 -42.75 -3.13 -13.02
CA ASP A 488 -43.44 -3.64 -11.84
C ASP A 488 -42.84 -3.12 -10.51
N PHE A 489 -41.52 -2.93 -10.47
CA PHE A 489 -40.80 -2.64 -9.22
C PHE A 489 -40.62 -1.15 -8.93
N ILE A 490 -40.36 -0.32 -9.94
CA ILE A 490 -40.10 1.13 -9.79
C ILE A 490 -41.25 1.97 -10.35
N GLU A 491 -41.50 1.93 -11.66
CA GLU A 491 -42.64 2.57 -12.32
C GLU A 491 -42.76 2.09 -13.77
N GLY A 492 -43.99 1.97 -14.26
CA GLY A 492 -44.28 1.42 -15.58
C GLY A 492 -45.47 2.11 -16.25
N ILE A 493 -45.50 2.07 -17.58
CA ILE A 493 -46.62 2.61 -18.35
C ILE A 493 -47.71 1.53 -18.43
N LYS A 494 -48.85 1.76 -17.77
CA LYS A 494 -49.97 0.82 -17.76
C LYS A 494 -51.23 1.40 -18.41
N PRO A 495 -52.03 0.58 -19.11
CA PRO A 495 -53.31 1.02 -19.64
C PRO A 495 -54.31 1.25 -18.51
N ILE A 496 -55.08 2.33 -18.61
CA ILE A 496 -56.23 2.60 -17.75
C ILE A 496 -57.48 2.02 -18.43
N GLU A 497 -58.36 1.38 -17.67
CA GLU A 497 -59.66 0.94 -18.17
C GLU A 497 -60.48 2.14 -18.67
N PRO A 498 -60.99 2.11 -19.92
CA PRO A 498 -61.78 3.22 -20.46
C PRO A 498 -63.07 3.43 -19.66
N GLU A 499 -63.46 4.69 -19.43
CA GLU A 499 -64.67 5.00 -18.65
C GLU A 499 -65.98 4.62 -19.36
N LYS A 500 -65.97 4.55 -20.71
CA LYS A 500 -67.09 4.08 -21.53
C LYS A 500 -66.62 3.13 -22.63
N GLU A 501 -67.52 2.23 -23.02
CA GLU A 501 -67.28 1.31 -24.13
C GLU A 501 -67.17 2.08 -25.46
N GLY A 502 -66.00 2.00 -26.10
CA GLY A 502 -65.67 2.74 -27.33
C GLY A 502 -64.63 3.86 -27.14
N ASP A 503 -64.26 4.20 -25.91
CA ASP A 503 -63.19 5.16 -25.64
C ASP A 503 -61.79 4.55 -25.93
N PRO A 504 -60.81 5.36 -26.40
CA PRO A 504 -59.46 4.89 -26.67
C PRO A 504 -58.73 4.48 -25.38
N VAL A 505 -57.88 3.45 -25.48
CA VAL A 505 -57.02 3.01 -24.36
C VAL A 505 -56.00 4.11 -24.04
N ILE A 506 -56.04 4.63 -22.81
CA ILE A 506 -55.12 5.65 -22.32
C ILE A 506 -54.05 4.98 -21.49
N TYR A 507 -52.79 5.39 -21.67
CA TYR A 507 -51.66 4.90 -20.90
C TYR A 507 -51.23 5.93 -19.85
N ARG A 508 -50.96 5.48 -18.62
CA ARG A 508 -50.43 6.31 -17.54
C ARG A 508 -49.26 5.63 -16.86
N ILE A 509 -48.34 6.45 -16.34
CA ILE A 509 -47.27 5.97 -15.47
C ILE A 509 -47.89 5.57 -14.13
N GLU A 510 -47.81 4.28 -13.80
CA GLU A 510 -48.12 3.75 -12.48
C GLU A 510 -46.84 3.48 -11.70
N TYR A 511 -46.87 3.78 -10.41
CA TYR A 511 -45.74 3.51 -9.53
C TYR A 511 -45.66 2.02 -9.17
N GLY A 512 -44.45 1.49 -9.24
CA GLY A 512 -44.14 0.13 -8.84
C GLY A 512 -44.00 -0.01 -7.32
N ILE A 513 -43.87 -1.25 -6.85
CA ILE A 513 -43.91 -1.62 -5.43
C ILE A 513 -42.93 -0.79 -4.59
N PHE A 514 -41.68 -0.62 -5.05
CA PHE A 514 -40.66 0.09 -4.29
C PHE A 514 -40.91 1.60 -4.23
N ARG A 515 -41.40 2.19 -5.33
CA ARG A 515 -41.69 3.64 -5.37
C ARG A 515 -42.89 3.99 -4.51
N ILE A 516 -43.94 3.16 -4.51
CA ILE A 516 -45.08 3.31 -3.60
C ILE A 516 -44.58 3.37 -2.14
N LEU A 517 -43.69 2.43 -1.76
CA LEU A 517 -43.11 2.39 -0.42
C LEU A 517 -42.33 3.66 -0.05
N CYS A 518 -41.53 4.21 -0.97
CA CYS A 518 -40.80 5.44 -0.72
C CYS A 518 -41.73 6.66 -0.56
N ILE A 519 -42.83 6.70 -1.31
CA ILE A 519 -43.73 7.86 -1.35
C ILE A 519 -44.73 7.86 -0.19
N GLU A 520 -45.36 6.73 0.15
CA GLU A 520 -46.32 6.65 1.26
C GLU A 520 -45.68 7.08 2.60
N ASN A 521 -44.36 6.87 2.74
CA ASN A 521 -43.56 7.35 3.86
C ASN A 521 -43.35 8.87 3.89
N HIS A 522 -43.24 9.51 2.72
CA HIS A 522 -43.16 10.97 2.65
C HIS A 522 -44.48 11.63 3.08
N TRP A 523 -45.64 11.02 2.81
CA TRP A 523 -46.96 11.55 3.19
C TRP A 523 -47.28 11.37 4.69
N ILE A 524 -46.86 10.28 5.33
CA ILE A 524 -47.05 10.08 6.78
C ILE A 524 -46.16 11.02 7.61
N SER A 525 -44.98 11.40 7.08
CA SER A 525 -44.08 12.36 7.75
C SER A 525 -44.65 13.79 7.85
N SER A 526 -45.68 14.12 7.06
CA SER A 526 -46.25 15.47 6.95
C SER A 526 -47.54 15.67 7.77
N ILE A 527 -48.08 14.63 8.43
CA ILE A 527 -49.32 14.74 9.23
C ILE A 527 -49.03 14.53 10.73
N LYS A 528 -49.07 15.65 11.47
CA LYS A 528 -49.25 15.82 12.94
C LYS A 528 -48.52 14.86 13.90
N ARG A 529 -47.40 15.35 14.44
CA ARG A 529 -46.74 14.84 15.66
C ARG A 529 -47.60 15.04 16.92
N PRO A 530 -47.92 13.99 17.70
CA PRO A 530 -48.26 14.16 19.11
C PRO A 530 -46.97 14.39 19.92
N LYS A 531 -46.92 15.49 20.68
CA LYS A 531 -45.87 15.75 21.66
C LYS A 531 -45.96 14.69 22.76
N ASN A 532 -45.00 13.75 22.81
CA ASN A 532 -44.59 12.92 23.96
C ASN A 532 -44.29 11.44 23.67
N LYS A 533 -43.86 11.07 22.46
CA LYS A 533 -43.02 9.87 22.25
C LYS A 533 -41.96 10.16 21.21
N ARG A 534 -40.67 9.99 21.57
CA ARG A 534 -39.55 9.97 20.61
C ARG A 534 -39.64 8.66 19.83
N PHE A 535 -40.33 8.65 18.70
CA PHE A 535 -40.15 7.59 17.71
C PHE A 535 -38.98 7.99 16.80
N ARG A 536 -37.88 7.24 16.91
CA ARG A 536 -36.78 7.26 15.94
C ARG A 536 -37.34 6.72 14.62
N PHE A 537 -37.01 7.38 13.51
CA PHE A 537 -37.25 6.85 12.17
C PHE A 537 -36.56 5.49 12.06
N LEU A 538 -37.33 4.42 11.97
CA LEU A 538 -36.83 3.06 11.76
C LEU A 538 -37.41 2.51 10.45
N ASN A 539 -36.53 2.50 9.44
CA ASN A 539 -36.19 1.35 8.60
C ASN A 539 -37.33 0.50 8.03
N PHE A 540 -37.52 0.59 6.70
CA PHE A 540 -38.30 -0.40 5.94
C PHE A 540 -37.44 -1.60 5.56
N CYS A 541 -38.04 -2.80 5.60
CA CYS A 541 -37.40 -4.07 5.27
C CYS A 541 -38.21 -4.76 4.16
N VAL A 542 -37.74 -4.69 2.91
CA VAL A 542 -38.25 -5.55 1.82
C VAL A 542 -37.49 -6.87 1.91
N VAL A 543 -38.20 -7.99 2.06
CA VAL A 543 -37.50 -9.27 2.19
C VAL A 543 -38.10 -10.38 1.36
N SER A 544 -37.31 -10.86 0.39
CA SER A 544 -37.01 -12.27 0.09
C SER A 544 -36.69 -12.47 -1.40
N LEU A 545 -35.43 -12.75 -1.73
CA LEU A 545 -35.07 -13.43 -2.98
C LEU A 545 -35.18 -14.94 -2.72
N GLN A 546 -36.22 -15.57 -3.26
CA GLN A 546 -36.28 -17.03 -3.35
C GLN A 546 -36.14 -17.40 -4.82
N ILE A 547 -34.90 -17.65 -5.27
CA ILE A 547 -34.66 -18.31 -6.57
C ILE A 547 -35.10 -19.76 -6.38
N VAL A 548 -36.37 -20.05 -6.64
CA VAL A 548 -36.86 -21.41 -6.78
C VAL A 548 -36.40 -21.90 -8.15
N SER A 549 -35.28 -22.61 -8.18
CA SER A 549 -34.95 -23.49 -9.30
C SER A 549 -36.06 -24.53 -9.39
N LYS A 550 -37.03 -24.35 -10.30
CA LYS A 550 -37.94 -25.42 -10.68
C LYS A 550 -37.09 -26.58 -11.19
N LYS A 551 -37.09 -27.69 -10.45
CA LYS A 551 -36.79 -29.00 -11.02
C LYS A 551 -37.85 -29.25 -12.08
N ASN A 552 -37.46 -29.28 -13.34
CA ASN A 552 -38.26 -29.96 -14.36
C ASN A 552 -38.15 -31.47 -14.07
N TYR A 553 -39.31 -32.12 -14.05
CA TYR A 553 -39.49 -33.57 -13.96
C TYR A 553 -38.81 -34.29 -15.13
#